data_AF-A0A946FKG1-F1
#
_entry.id   AF-A0A946FKG1-F1
#
_cell.length_a   1.000
_cell.length_b   1.000
_cell.length_c   1.000
_cell.angle_alpha   90.00
_cell.angle_beta   90.00
_cell.angle_gamma   90.00
#
_symmetry.space_group_name_H-M   'P 1'
#
loop_
_entity.id
_entity.type
_entity.pdbx_description
1 polymer ?
#
loop_
_entity_poly.entity_id
_entity_poly.type
_entity_poly.pdbx_seq_one_letter_code
_entity_poly.pdbx_strand_id
1 'polypeptide(L)'
;MYIKFIFKVTILFIFANLNPLYGGEILSLSAIEGSHSVGNDQNKLGINAYKKKKYNQALRHFQVASMVDRKRGEIFYNLGLTLHQLGKHLEAARHFQWAVKLSPNNKKISESKILVEYNCDNNPKIPCNLTKPKKHKIEGSDTISSPNYMPSYSGSGY
;
A
#
# COMPACT_ATOMS: atom_id res chain seq x y z
N MET A 1 57.56 -20.08 -13.76
CA MET A 1 56.60 -19.26 -14.54
C MET A 1 55.12 -19.66 -14.30
N TYR A 2 54.76 -20.24 -13.15
CA TYR A 2 53.41 -20.76 -12.85
C TYR A 2 52.63 -19.92 -11.80
N ILE A 3 53.32 -19.14 -10.97
CA ILE A 3 52.73 -18.43 -9.82
C ILE A 3 51.91 -17.20 -10.23
N LYS A 4 52.26 -16.53 -11.35
CA LYS A 4 51.50 -15.35 -11.85
C LYS A 4 50.16 -15.71 -12.50
N PHE A 5 49.94 -16.97 -12.89
CA PHE A 5 48.69 -17.41 -13.52
C PHE A 5 47.62 -17.80 -12.48
N ILE A 6 48.04 -18.40 -11.36
CA ILE A 6 47.15 -18.81 -10.27
C ILE A 6 46.48 -17.60 -9.60
N PHE A 7 47.20 -16.49 -9.43
CA PHE A 7 46.65 -15.26 -8.80
C PHE A 7 45.58 -14.55 -9.65
N LYS A 8 45.62 -14.67 -10.98
CA LYS A 8 44.58 -14.07 -11.85
C LYS A 8 43.28 -14.89 -11.86
N VAL A 9 43.38 -16.22 -11.73
CA VAL A 9 42.21 -17.11 -11.71
C VAL A 9 41.47 -17.02 -10.38
N THR A 10 42.18 -16.83 -9.26
CA THR A 10 41.54 -16.64 -7.95
C THR A 10 40.83 -15.29 -7.83
N ILE A 11 41.39 -14.22 -8.41
CA ILE A 11 40.74 -12.89 -8.41
C ILE A 11 39.48 -12.86 -9.30
N LEU A 12 39.45 -13.60 -10.41
CA LEU A 12 38.26 -13.70 -11.26
C LEU A 12 37.14 -14.57 -10.65
N PHE A 13 37.48 -15.52 -9.78
CA PHE A 13 36.51 -16.39 -9.09
C PHE A 13 35.85 -15.75 -7.86
N ILE A 14 36.43 -14.67 -7.32
CA ILE A 14 35.85 -13.93 -6.18
C ILE A 14 34.71 -12.99 -6.62
N PHE A 15 34.61 -12.66 -7.92
CA PHE A 15 33.56 -11.77 -8.44
C PHE A 15 32.26 -12.48 -8.86
N ALA A 16 32.15 -13.80 -8.74
CA ALA A 16 30.95 -14.55 -9.12
C ALA A 16 30.02 -14.92 -7.94
N ASN A 17 30.31 -14.46 -6.71
CA ASN A 17 29.49 -14.74 -5.53
C ASN A 17 29.09 -13.46 -4.78
N LEU A 18 28.68 -12.44 -5.51
CA LEU A 18 27.72 -11.48 -4.97
C LEU A 18 26.37 -11.79 -5.60
N ASN A 19 25.75 -12.88 -5.13
CA ASN A 19 24.30 -12.91 -5.11
C ASN A 19 23.87 -11.65 -4.37
N PRO A 20 23.08 -10.73 -4.96
CA PRO A 20 22.44 -9.72 -4.15
C PRO A 20 21.62 -10.50 -3.13
N LEU A 21 21.98 -10.35 -1.85
CA LEU A 21 21.21 -10.80 -0.70
C LEU A 21 19.95 -9.92 -0.59
N TYR A 22 19.17 -9.92 -1.66
CA TYR A 22 17.87 -9.30 -1.84
C TYR A 22 17.03 -10.28 -2.64
N GLY A 23 17.05 -11.55 -2.23
CA GLY A 23 15.83 -12.34 -2.32
C GLY A 23 14.89 -11.70 -1.32
N GLY A 24 14.00 -10.82 -1.79
CA GLY A 24 12.96 -10.25 -0.94
C GLY A 24 12.34 -11.40 -0.16
N GLU A 25 12.29 -11.27 1.17
CA GLU A 25 11.47 -12.15 1.99
C GLU A 25 10.11 -12.17 1.32
N ILE A 26 9.82 -13.28 0.65
CA ILE A 26 8.48 -13.64 0.25
C ILE A 26 7.72 -13.49 1.56
N LEU A 27 6.77 -12.56 1.56
CA LEU A 27 5.74 -12.42 2.58
C LEU A 27 5.06 -13.79 2.69
N SER A 28 5.70 -14.68 3.44
CA SER A 28 5.13 -15.86 4.02
C SER A 28 4.25 -15.28 5.11
N LEU A 29 3.04 -14.86 4.68
CA LEU A 29 1.90 -14.73 5.56
C LEU A 29 1.60 -16.14 6.09
N SER A 30 2.45 -16.66 6.98
CA SER A 30 1.87 -17.23 8.18
C SER A 30 1.24 -16.01 8.86
N ALA A 31 -0.05 -15.74 8.66
CA ALA A 31 -1.09 -16.43 9.38
C ALA A 31 -0.78 -16.53 10.89
N ILE A 32 0.01 -15.60 11.44
CA ILE A 32 0.12 -15.39 12.88
C ILE A 32 -1.14 -14.61 13.26
N GLU A 33 -1.97 -15.31 14.02
CA GLU A 33 -3.32 -14.99 14.43
C GLU A 33 -3.41 -13.62 15.11
N GLY A 34 -3.84 -12.63 14.32
CA GLY A 34 -4.24 -11.27 14.74
C GLY A 34 -4.90 -10.51 13.58
N SER A 35 -5.36 -11.23 12.55
CA SER A 35 -5.48 -10.80 11.14
C SER A 35 -6.59 -9.78 10.83
N HIS A 36 -7.17 -9.13 11.83
CA HIS A 36 -7.99 -7.92 11.67
C HIS A 36 -7.20 -6.62 11.90
N SER A 37 -5.93 -6.67 12.34
CA SER A 37 -5.14 -5.47 12.70
C SER A 37 -4.40 -4.83 11.51
N VAL A 38 -3.61 -5.57 10.70
CA VAL A 38 -2.65 -4.93 9.76
C VAL A 38 -3.31 -3.99 8.76
N GLY A 39 -4.38 -4.42 8.08
CA GLY A 39 -5.10 -3.54 7.15
C GLY A 39 -5.75 -2.33 7.85
N ASN A 40 -6.22 -2.51 9.08
CA ASN A 40 -6.79 -1.45 9.90
C ASN A 40 -5.73 -0.46 10.40
N ASP A 41 -4.59 -0.96 10.84
CA ASP A 41 -3.47 -0.17 11.35
C ASP A 41 -2.85 0.64 10.22
N GLN A 42 -2.64 0.03 9.05
CA GLN A 42 -2.23 0.74 7.85
C GLN A 42 -3.26 1.79 7.42
N ASN A 43 -4.57 1.50 7.50
CA ASN A 43 -5.59 2.53 7.26
C ASN A 43 -5.49 3.70 8.26
N LYS A 44 -5.31 3.43 9.56
CA LYS A 44 -5.13 4.46 10.60
C LYS A 44 -3.88 5.31 10.36
N LEU A 45 -2.76 4.68 10.02
CA LEU A 45 -1.51 5.36 9.70
C LEU A 45 -1.67 6.23 8.45
N GLY A 46 -2.36 5.73 7.43
CA GLY A 46 -2.72 6.49 6.23
C GLY A 46 -3.55 7.73 6.55
N ILE A 47 -4.59 7.59 7.38
CA ILE A 47 -5.43 8.70 7.85
C ILE A 47 -4.58 9.74 8.59
N ASN A 48 -3.70 9.31 9.48
CA ASN A 48 -2.80 10.20 10.22
C ASN A 48 -1.84 10.96 9.29
N ALA A 49 -1.24 10.26 8.33
CA ALA A 49 -0.35 10.86 7.33
C ALA A 49 -1.12 11.87 6.45
N TYR A 50 -2.34 11.54 6.03
CA TYR A 50 -3.20 12.43 5.26
C TYR A 50 -3.53 13.72 6.03
N LYS A 51 -3.91 13.60 7.32
CA LYS A 51 -4.17 14.75 8.20
C LYS A 51 -2.93 15.66 8.34
N LYS A 52 -1.74 15.06 8.33
CA LYS A 52 -0.44 15.77 8.34
C LYS A 52 -0.02 16.29 6.96
N LYS A 53 -0.88 16.19 5.93
CA LYS A 53 -0.62 16.54 4.52
C LYS A 53 0.56 15.78 3.89
N LYS A 54 0.97 14.65 4.49
CA LYS A 54 2.03 13.77 3.97
C LYS A 54 1.44 12.78 2.97
N TYR A 55 0.96 13.29 1.84
CA TYR A 55 0.12 12.52 0.91
C TYR A 55 0.83 11.31 0.29
N ASN A 56 2.13 11.42 -0.03
CA ASN A 56 2.90 10.27 -0.52
C ASN A 56 3.00 9.13 0.52
N GLN A 57 3.13 9.48 1.80
CA GLN A 57 3.14 8.49 2.88
C GLN A 57 1.75 7.89 3.10
N ALA A 58 0.71 8.72 3.07
CA ALA A 58 -0.68 8.28 3.15
C ALA A 58 -1.01 7.29 2.03
N LEU A 59 -0.55 7.59 0.80
CA LEU A 59 -0.76 6.74 -0.38
C LEU A 59 -0.21 5.33 -0.13
N ARG A 60 1.06 5.21 0.31
CA ARG A 60 1.67 3.90 0.58
C ARG A 60 0.92 3.11 1.65
N HIS A 61 0.57 3.76 2.78
CA HIS A 61 -0.21 3.12 3.84
C HIS A 61 -1.57 2.60 3.34
N PHE A 62 -2.30 3.41 2.58
CA PHE A 62 -3.59 2.99 2.04
C PHE A 62 -3.46 1.93 0.95
N GLN A 63 -2.36 1.91 0.17
CA GLN A 63 -2.08 0.86 -0.79
C GLN A 63 -1.89 -0.49 -0.09
N VAL A 64 -1.09 -0.54 0.97
CA VAL A 64 -0.93 -1.76 1.80
C VAL A 64 -2.27 -2.17 2.41
N ALA A 65 -3.01 -1.22 3.01
CA ALA A 65 -4.33 -1.49 3.57
C ALA A 65 -5.29 -2.09 2.53
N SER A 66 -5.26 -1.58 1.29
CA SER A 66 -6.11 -2.05 0.18
C SER A 66 -5.76 -3.45 -0.31
N MET A 67 -4.53 -3.93 -0.06
CA MET A 67 -4.13 -5.30 -0.40
C MET A 67 -4.64 -6.29 0.63
N VAL A 68 -4.59 -5.92 1.90
CA VAL A 68 -5.05 -6.74 3.03
C VAL A 68 -6.58 -6.79 3.06
N ASP A 69 -7.26 -5.63 2.98
CA ASP A 69 -8.71 -5.56 2.95
C ASP A 69 -9.22 -4.93 1.66
N ARG A 70 -9.56 -5.81 0.72
CA ARG A 70 -10.04 -5.44 -0.63
C ARG A 70 -11.53 -5.11 -0.69
N LYS A 71 -12.28 -5.33 0.40
CA LYS A 71 -13.74 -5.18 0.44
C LYS A 71 -14.18 -3.93 1.21
N ARG A 72 -13.27 -3.27 1.93
CA ARG A 72 -13.57 -2.05 2.69
C ARG A 72 -13.58 -0.81 1.80
N GLY A 73 -14.77 -0.31 1.45
CA GLY A 73 -14.95 0.87 0.61
C GLY A 73 -14.26 2.13 1.15
N GLU A 74 -14.18 2.28 2.48
CA GLU A 74 -13.47 3.41 3.14
C GLU A 74 -12.00 3.52 2.72
N ILE A 75 -11.29 2.41 2.55
CA ILE A 75 -9.87 2.44 2.14
C ILE A 75 -9.75 3.01 0.72
N PHE A 76 -10.65 2.61 -0.18
CA PHE A 76 -10.67 3.12 -1.55
C PHE A 76 -11.10 4.60 -1.60
N TYR A 77 -12.00 5.01 -0.70
CA TYR A 77 -12.35 6.43 -0.54
C TYR A 77 -11.13 7.25 -0.10
N ASN A 78 -10.39 6.77 0.90
CA ASN A 78 -9.18 7.43 1.39
C ASN A 78 -8.05 7.46 0.34
N LEU A 79 -7.91 6.40 -0.47
CA LEU A 79 -7.03 6.41 -1.65
C LEU A 79 -7.43 7.50 -2.64
N GLY A 80 -8.73 7.61 -2.95
CA GLY A 80 -9.26 8.64 -3.84
C GLY A 80 -8.95 10.06 -3.34
N LEU A 81 -9.19 10.33 -2.06
CA LEU A 81 -8.84 11.61 -1.42
C LEU A 81 -7.35 11.92 -1.55
N THR A 82 -6.51 10.92 -1.27
CA THR A 82 -5.05 11.09 -1.31
C THR A 82 -4.55 11.35 -2.73
N LEU A 83 -5.07 10.61 -3.71
CA LEU A 83 -4.73 10.79 -5.13
C LEU A 83 -5.19 12.14 -5.66
N HIS A 84 -6.37 12.62 -5.23
CA HIS A 84 -6.85 13.96 -5.53
C HIS A 84 -5.87 15.04 -5.05
N GLN A 85 -5.40 14.94 -3.81
CA GLN A 85 -4.41 15.87 -3.25
C GLN A 85 -3.06 15.81 -3.97
N LEU A 86 -2.72 14.67 -4.56
CA LEU A 86 -1.53 14.48 -5.39
C LEU A 86 -1.74 14.89 -6.86
N GLY A 87 -2.91 15.45 -7.23
CA GLY A 87 -3.23 15.85 -8.61
C GLY A 87 -3.55 14.68 -9.56
N LYS A 88 -3.63 13.45 -9.06
CA LYS A 88 -3.90 12.24 -9.86
C LYS A 88 -5.41 12.00 -10.01
N HIS A 89 -6.10 12.97 -10.61
CA HIS A 89 -7.57 13.03 -10.62
C HIS A 89 -8.23 11.81 -11.29
N LEU A 90 -7.71 11.31 -12.41
CA LEU A 90 -8.30 10.14 -13.08
C LEU A 90 -8.19 8.86 -12.23
N GLU A 91 -7.09 8.69 -11.50
CA GLU A 91 -6.93 7.58 -10.58
C GLU A 91 -7.84 7.73 -9.36
N ALA A 92 -7.95 8.95 -8.83
CA ALA A 92 -8.88 9.27 -7.75
C ALA A 92 -10.32 8.90 -8.12
N ALA A 93 -10.77 9.23 -9.33
CA ALA A 93 -12.10 8.88 -9.83
C ALA A 93 -12.35 7.37 -9.81
N ARG A 94 -11.38 6.55 -10.25
CA ARG A 94 -11.50 5.07 -10.22
C ARG A 94 -11.68 4.57 -8.80
N HIS A 95 -10.90 5.11 -7.87
CA HIS A 95 -10.94 4.73 -6.46
C HIS A 95 -12.25 5.15 -5.79
N PHE A 96 -12.76 6.35 -6.07
CA PHE A 96 -14.05 6.83 -5.59
C PHE A 96 -15.21 5.98 -6.11
N GLN A 97 -15.26 5.69 -7.41
CA GLN A 97 -16.31 4.83 -7.97
C GLN A 97 -16.27 3.43 -7.35
N TRP A 98 -15.07 2.89 -7.12
CA TRP A 98 -14.91 1.59 -6.46
C TRP A 98 -15.35 1.62 -4.99
N ALA A 99 -15.11 2.72 -4.27
CA ALA A 99 -15.55 2.90 -2.88
C ALA A 99 -17.07 2.83 -2.76
N VAL A 100 -17.81 3.50 -3.66
CA VAL A 100 -19.28 3.45 -3.69
C VAL A 100 -19.78 2.04 -4.02
N LYS A 101 -19.16 1.36 -5.00
CA LYS A 101 -19.51 -0.04 -5.35
C LYS A 101 -19.34 -1.01 -4.18
N LEU A 102 -18.30 -0.81 -3.35
CA LEU A 102 -18.03 -1.66 -2.18
C LEU A 102 -18.85 -1.30 -0.95
N SER A 103 -19.40 -0.09 -0.87
CA SER A 103 -20.12 0.39 0.31
C SER A 103 -21.36 1.19 -0.10
N PRO A 104 -22.30 0.57 -0.84
CA PRO A 104 -23.45 1.27 -1.43
C PRO A 104 -24.37 1.91 -0.37
N ASN A 105 -24.38 1.36 0.85
CA ASN A 105 -25.21 1.86 1.96
C ASN A 105 -24.48 2.87 2.86
N ASN A 106 -23.21 3.19 2.57
CA ASN A 106 -22.45 4.15 3.37
C ASN A 106 -22.70 5.57 2.86
N LYS A 107 -23.72 6.23 3.43
CA LYS A 107 -24.10 7.60 3.08
C LYS A 107 -22.95 8.60 3.16
N LYS A 108 -22.05 8.45 4.14
CA LYS A 108 -20.87 9.33 4.27
C LYS A 108 -19.95 9.26 3.05
N ILE A 109 -19.89 8.10 2.39
CA ILE A 109 -19.16 7.94 1.13
C ILE A 109 -20.05 8.44 -0.01
N SER A 110 -21.23 7.84 -0.23
CA SER A 110 -22.05 8.10 -1.42
C SER A 110 -22.53 9.55 -1.56
N GLU A 111 -22.72 10.28 -0.46
CA GLU A 111 -23.19 11.67 -0.46
C GLU A 111 -22.03 12.67 -0.28
N SER A 112 -20.78 12.22 -0.30
CA SER A 112 -19.65 13.12 -0.10
C SER A 112 -19.49 14.09 -1.28
N LYS A 113 -19.25 15.38 -0.97
CA LYS A 113 -19.14 16.44 -1.99
C LYS A 113 -18.09 16.12 -3.07
N ILE A 114 -16.95 15.56 -2.68
CA ILE A 114 -15.90 15.18 -3.62
C ILE A 114 -16.35 14.05 -4.55
N LEU A 115 -17.17 13.11 -4.08
CA LEU A 115 -17.73 12.06 -4.94
C LEU A 115 -18.71 12.63 -5.96
N VAL A 116 -19.50 13.63 -5.58
CA VAL A 116 -20.39 14.36 -6.50
C VAL A 116 -19.58 15.08 -7.59
N GLU A 117 -18.45 15.71 -7.25
CA GLU A 117 -17.54 16.36 -8.21
C GLU A 117 -16.85 15.35 -9.15
N TYR A 118 -16.62 14.13 -8.67
CA TYR A 118 -16.00 13.05 -9.43
C TYR A 118 -17.01 12.12 -10.10
N ASN A 119 -18.31 12.45 -10.04
CA ASN A 119 -19.32 11.77 -10.83
C ASN A 119 -19.15 12.19 -12.30
N CYS A 120 -19.11 11.21 -13.20
CA CYS A 120 -18.92 11.46 -14.62
C CYS A 120 -20.08 12.27 -15.23
N ASP A 121 -21.29 12.15 -14.68
CA ASP A 121 -22.44 12.96 -15.11
C ASP A 121 -22.23 14.46 -14.82
N ASN A 122 -21.49 14.78 -13.76
CA ASN A 122 -21.24 16.15 -13.31
C ASN A 122 -19.92 16.72 -13.83
N ASN A 123 -19.01 15.87 -14.33
CA ASN A 123 -17.66 16.27 -14.69
C ASN A 123 -17.22 15.58 -16.01
N PRO A 124 -17.30 16.29 -17.15
CA PRO A 124 -16.98 15.71 -18.46
C PRO A 124 -15.50 15.31 -18.61
N LYS A 125 -14.61 15.71 -17.69
CA LYS A 125 -13.21 15.26 -17.67
C LYS A 125 -13.06 13.85 -17.08
N ILE A 126 -14.09 13.31 -16.44
CA ILE A 126 -14.10 11.97 -15.85
C ILE A 126 -14.95 11.05 -16.73
N PRO A 127 -14.37 10.02 -17.37
CA PRO A 127 -15.16 9.10 -18.18
C PRO A 127 -16.07 8.23 -17.31
N CYS A 128 -17.27 7.88 -17.77
CA CYS A 128 -18.20 7.03 -17.01
C CYS A 128 -17.79 5.55 -16.97
N ASN A 129 -17.00 5.10 -17.94
CA ASN A 129 -16.60 3.70 -18.10
C ASN A 129 -15.28 3.36 -17.38
N LEU A 130 -15.12 3.86 -16.15
CA LEU A 130 -13.91 3.58 -15.37
C LEU A 130 -13.80 2.09 -15.01
N THR A 131 -12.61 1.55 -15.28
CA THR A 131 -12.26 0.19 -14.88
C THR A 131 -11.91 0.13 -13.40
N LYS A 132 -12.04 -1.06 -12.82
CA LYS A 132 -11.63 -1.34 -11.44
C LYS A 132 -10.18 -0.89 -11.22
N PRO A 133 -9.84 -0.26 -10.07
CA PRO A 133 -8.47 0.08 -9.75
C PRO A 133 -7.54 -1.14 -9.87
N LYS A 134 -6.37 -0.92 -10.47
CA LYS A 134 -5.34 -1.96 -10.58
C LYS A 134 -4.96 -2.45 -9.19
N LYS A 135 -4.61 -3.74 -9.08
CA LYS A 135 -4.00 -4.25 -7.85
C LYS A 135 -2.66 -3.54 -7.66
N HIS A 136 -2.51 -2.89 -6.51
CA HIS A 136 -1.22 -2.35 -6.10
C HIS A 136 -0.25 -3.51 -5.83
N LYS A 137 1.02 -3.34 -6.20
CA LYS A 137 2.12 -4.22 -5.80
C LYS A 137 2.91 -3.47 -4.71
N ILE A 138 3.41 -4.19 -3.71
CA ILE A 138 4.35 -3.61 -2.73
C ILE A 138 5.73 -3.79 -3.33
N GLU A 139 6.43 -2.70 -3.65
CA GLU A 139 7.87 -2.77 -3.93
C GLU A 139 8.63 -2.76 -2.59
N GLY A 140 9.86 -3.29 -2.56
CA GLY A 140 10.67 -3.32 -1.33
C GLY A 140 10.93 -1.94 -0.72
N SER A 141 10.83 -0.87 -1.51
CA SER A 141 10.86 0.53 -1.08
C SER A 141 9.55 1.02 -0.45
N ASP A 142 8.44 0.32 -0.72
CA ASP A 142 7.10 0.61 -0.20
C ASP A 142 6.81 -0.15 1.11
N THR A 143 7.72 -1.01 1.55
CA THR A 143 7.60 -1.68 2.85
C THR A 143 7.74 -0.63 3.94
N ILE A 144 6.60 -0.18 4.48
CA ILE A 144 6.58 0.63 5.67
C ILE A 144 6.79 -0.33 6.83
N SER A 145 7.87 -0.11 7.60
CA SER A 145 8.13 -0.88 8.81
C SER A 145 6.86 -0.97 9.64
N SER A 146 6.50 -2.20 10.03
CA SER A 146 5.39 -2.40 10.95
C SER A 146 5.61 -1.49 12.15
N PRO A 147 4.57 -0.80 12.68
CA PRO A 147 4.70 -0.14 13.97
C PRO A 147 5.28 -1.17 14.92
N ASN A 148 6.38 -0.85 15.61
CA ASN A 148 6.99 -1.75 16.59
C ASN A 148 5.89 -2.21 17.54
N TYR A 149 5.36 -3.40 17.31
CA TYR A 149 4.38 -4.03 18.18
C TYR A 149 5.24 -4.59 19.30
N MET A 150 5.56 -3.75 20.30
CA MET A 150 6.14 -4.27 21.53
C MET A 150 5.10 -5.22 22.11
N PRO A 151 5.36 -6.53 22.20
CA PRO A 151 4.46 -7.40 22.91
C PRO A 151 4.54 -6.98 24.37
N SER A 152 3.42 -6.51 24.93
CA SER A 152 3.29 -6.33 26.36
C SER A 152 3.34 -7.71 26.99
N TYR A 153 4.53 -8.17 27.34
CA TYR A 153 4.74 -9.34 28.17
C TYR A 153 4.35 -8.95 29.61
N SER A 154 3.05 -9.05 29.94
CA SER A 154 2.63 -9.12 31.34
C SER A 154 2.86 -10.57 31.81
N GLY A 155 4.12 -10.91 32.02
CA GLY A 155 4.51 -12.13 32.71
C GLY A 155 4.38 -11.93 34.21
N SER A 156 3.16 -12.03 34.75
CA SER A 156 2.94 -12.31 36.16
C SER A 156 2.52 -13.76 36.29
N GLY A 157 3.48 -14.63 36.59
CA GLY A 157 3.27 -16.06 36.76
C GLY A 157 4.24 -16.61 37.80
N TYR A 158 3.73 -16.65 39.04
CA TYR A 158 4.15 -17.39 40.25
C TYR A 158 5.54 -17.13 40.83
#